data_AF-A0A822JD87-F1
#
_entry.id   AF-A0A822JD87-F1
#
_cell.length_a   1.000
_cell.length_b   1.000
_cell.length_c   1.000
_cell.angle_alpha   90.00
_cell.angle_beta   90.00
_cell.angle_gamma   90.00
#
_symmetry.space_group_name_H-M   'P 1'
#
loop_
_entity.id
_entity.type
_entity.pdbx_description
1 polymer ?
#
loop_
_entity_poly.entity_id
_entity_poly.type
_entity_poly.pdbx_seq_one_letter_code
_entity_poly.pdbx_strand_id
1 'polypeptide(L)'
;MKKLRKLLVDAEGRSEFAIVLVCDIRGFSEFSTRHESPDTAMFIKKFYLKLIDDYFPTAHYAKPTGDGLLLIFKYSEKTLQNISAEIFQAIFKCLNDFADLFNADPMINFDTPKFIGFGVSRGPVCCLFSGKEIIDYSGQLLNLASRLMDLARPKGIVVHNAYKLEVIPEEFRNQFKTESVYVRGIAEETPISIFHCNEVSLPESCLHQLKAHVWKEVIKQIRMKELIKLEGNFRIQLSEKCLLPSKIKIGIKFDHPKVPGYKTTYPIEKYVYKDDATGPHILLEVTEAQQIVNRMKIKPNAELVFTVQFVPKKKEKRRKSIKRSLSH
;
A
#
# COMPACT_ATOMS: atom_id res chain seq x y z
N MET A 1 -7.03 31.22 0.52
CA MET A 1 -6.27 31.46 1.77
C MET A 1 -7.05 32.21 2.85
N LYS A 2 -7.60 33.42 2.61
CA LYS A 2 -8.30 34.19 3.65
C LYS A 2 -9.55 33.49 4.23
N LYS A 3 -10.39 32.86 3.40
CA LYS A 3 -11.57 32.09 3.85
C LYS A 3 -11.17 30.91 4.76
N LEU A 4 -10.27 30.06 4.28
CA LEU A 4 -9.79 28.90 5.04
C LEU A 4 -9.17 29.33 6.38
N ARG A 5 -8.33 30.38 6.41
CA ARG A 5 -7.77 30.90 7.65
C ARG A 5 -8.86 31.32 8.64
N LYS A 6 -9.91 32.01 8.16
CA LYS A 6 -11.03 32.41 9.01
C LYS A 6 -11.75 31.20 9.61
N LEU A 7 -12.05 30.19 8.79
CA LEU A 7 -12.68 28.95 9.26
C LEU A 7 -11.84 28.22 10.31
N LEU A 8 -10.51 28.21 10.14
CA LEU A 8 -9.61 27.51 11.07
C LEU A 8 -9.47 28.17 12.45
N VAL A 9 -9.69 29.49 12.56
CA VAL A 9 -9.61 30.19 13.86
C VAL A 9 -10.74 29.76 14.79
N ASP A 10 -11.93 29.59 14.24
CA ASP A 10 -13.15 29.22 14.97
C ASP A 10 -13.50 27.74 14.77
N ALA A 11 -12.49 26.89 14.51
CA ALA A 11 -12.71 25.48 14.19
C ALA A 11 -12.82 24.61 15.45
N GLU A 12 -13.82 23.73 15.45
CA GLU A 12 -14.07 22.75 16.52
C GLU A 12 -14.11 21.33 15.95
N GLY A 13 -13.83 20.35 16.81
CA GLY A 13 -13.90 18.93 16.48
C GLY A 13 -15.13 18.27 17.09
N ARG A 14 -15.83 17.43 16.33
CA ARG A 14 -16.90 16.57 16.86
C ARG A 14 -16.85 15.16 16.29
N SER A 15 -17.19 14.18 17.12
CA SER A 15 -17.32 12.78 16.69
C SER A 15 -18.68 12.57 16.03
N GLU A 16 -18.70 11.91 14.87
CA GLU A 16 -19.92 11.55 14.14
C GLU A 16 -19.82 10.10 13.65
N PHE A 17 -20.94 9.41 13.55
CA PHE A 17 -20.99 8.13 12.86
C PHE A 17 -21.14 8.34 11.36
N ALA A 18 -20.23 7.76 10.59
CA ALA A 18 -20.25 7.90 9.14
C ALA A 18 -19.83 6.63 8.41
N ILE A 19 -20.32 6.48 7.18
CA ILE A 19 -19.75 5.61 6.16
C ILE A 19 -18.74 6.45 5.40
N VAL A 20 -17.51 5.94 5.33
CA VAL A 20 -16.43 6.54 4.55
C VAL A 20 -16.25 5.72 3.28
N LEU A 21 -16.39 6.39 2.15
CA LEU A 21 -16.17 5.83 0.82
C LEU A 21 -14.96 6.52 0.20
N VAL A 22 -14.00 5.74 -0.28
CA VAL A 22 -12.89 6.23 -1.09
C VAL A 22 -12.95 5.55 -2.44
N CYS A 23 -12.91 6.31 -3.52
CA CYS A 23 -12.87 5.78 -4.89
C CYS A 23 -11.67 6.33 -5.64
N ASP A 24 -11.20 5.59 -6.65
CA ASP A 24 -9.97 5.92 -7.37
C ASP A 24 -9.95 5.27 -8.77
N ILE A 25 -9.44 6.02 -9.75
CA ILE A 25 -9.43 5.60 -11.16
C ILE A 25 -8.27 4.64 -11.42
N ARG A 26 -8.57 3.48 -12.00
CA ARG A 26 -7.57 2.44 -12.23
C ARG A 26 -6.83 2.69 -13.53
N GLY A 27 -5.50 2.75 -13.44
CA GLY A 27 -4.64 3.08 -14.57
C GLY A 27 -4.46 4.58 -14.80
N PHE A 28 -4.88 5.43 -13.85
CA PHE A 28 -4.80 6.88 -14.03
C PHE A 28 -3.35 7.39 -14.18
N SER A 29 -2.39 6.84 -13.44
CA SER A 29 -0.98 7.24 -13.60
C SER A 29 -0.45 6.98 -15.00
N GLU A 30 -0.85 5.87 -15.63
CA GLU A 30 -0.49 5.58 -17.02
C GLU A 30 -1.20 6.56 -17.97
N PHE A 31 -2.50 6.79 -17.76
CA PHE A 31 -3.30 7.76 -18.50
C PHE A 31 -2.67 9.17 -18.48
N SER A 32 -2.28 9.67 -17.30
CA SER A 32 -1.72 11.03 -17.15
C SER A 32 -0.30 11.19 -17.70
N THR A 33 0.42 10.08 -17.93
CA THR A 33 1.72 10.12 -18.65
C THR A 33 1.57 10.14 -20.16
N ARG A 34 0.42 9.70 -20.69
CA ARG A 34 0.13 9.62 -22.13
C ARG A 34 -0.59 10.85 -22.68
N HIS A 35 -1.32 11.55 -21.84
CA HIS A 35 -2.13 12.70 -22.22
C HIS A 35 -1.54 14.01 -21.71
N GLU A 36 -1.84 15.10 -22.40
CA GLU A 36 -1.40 16.41 -21.93
C GLU A 36 -2.13 16.84 -20.65
N SER A 37 -1.54 17.81 -19.95
CA SER A 37 -2.11 18.31 -18.70
C SER A 37 -3.54 18.85 -18.82
N PRO A 38 -3.94 19.53 -19.91
CA PRO A 38 -5.32 20.01 -20.07
C PRO A 38 -6.35 18.88 -20.16
N ASP A 39 -6.06 17.83 -20.93
CA ASP A 39 -6.94 16.67 -21.11
C ASP A 39 -7.12 15.93 -19.79
N THR A 40 -6.01 15.71 -19.08
CA THR A 40 -6.01 15.09 -17.75
C THR A 40 -6.85 15.91 -16.76
N ALA A 41 -6.72 17.24 -16.76
CA ALA A 41 -7.49 18.13 -15.89
C ALA A 41 -8.98 18.16 -16.27
N MET A 42 -9.31 18.15 -17.56
CA MET A 42 -10.68 18.11 -18.05
C MET A 42 -11.35 16.79 -17.64
N PHE A 43 -10.68 15.67 -17.85
CA PHE A 43 -11.17 14.35 -17.46
C PHE A 43 -11.42 14.26 -15.96
N ILE A 44 -10.46 14.65 -15.12
CA ILE A 44 -10.66 14.67 -13.65
C ILE A 44 -11.85 15.54 -13.26
N LYS A 45 -11.98 16.74 -13.83
CA LYS A 45 -13.11 17.64 -13.54
C LYS A 45 -14.44 16.96 -13.83
N LYS A 46 -14.57 16.35 -15.02
CA LYS A 46 -15.79 15.66 -15.45
C LYS A 46 -16.07 14.43 -14.58
N PHE A 47 -15.02 13.69 -14.22
CA PHE A 47 -15.11 12.57 -13.29
C PHE A 47 -15.65 12.98 -11.92
N TYR A 48 -15.13 14.05 -11.33
CA TYR A 48 -15.62 14.54 -10.04
C TYR A 48 -17.07 15.00 -10.09
N LEU A 49 -17.45 15.77 -11.11
CA LEU A 49 -18.83 16.20 -11.28
C LEU A 49 -19.76 15.01 -11.45
N LYS A 50 -19.40 14.03 -12.30
CA LYS A 50 -20.21 12.81 -12.48
C LYS A 50 -20.39 12.03 -11.19
N LEU A 51 -19.32 11.82 -10.42
CA LEU A 51 -19.45 11.09 -9.16
C LEU A 51 -20.28 11.85 -8.12
N ILE A 52 -20.06 13.15 -7.96
CA ILE A 52 -20.75 13.94 -6.94
C ILE A 52 -22.22 14.14 -7.32
N ASP A 53 -22.51 14.51 -8.56
CA ASP A 53 -23.86 14.93 -8.98
C ASP A 53 -24.74 13.74 -9.37
N ASP A 54 -24.19 12.73 -10.07
CA ASP A 54 -25.01 11.65 -10.67
C ASP A 54 -25.03 10.37 -9.83
N TYR A 55 -23.97 10.08 -9.08
CA TYR A 55 -23.86 8.84 -8.28
C TYR A 55 -23.99 9.07 -6.78
N PHE A 56 -23.39 10.13 -6.24
CA PHE A 56 -23.31 10.37 -4.80
C PHE A 56 -23.85 11.75 -4.37
N PRO A 57 -25.04 12.18 -4.82
CA PRO A 57 -25.58 13.51 -4.50
C PRO A 57 -25.91 13.70 -3.01
N THR A 58 -26.02 12.60 -2.25
CA THR A 58 -26.33 12.62 -0.81
C THR A 58 -25.07 12.62 0.08
N ALA A 59 -23.87 12.71 -0.52
CA ALA A 59 -22.63 12.82 0.24
C ALA A 59 -22.63 14.12 1.08
N HIS A 60 -22.34 13.99 2.37
CA HIS A 60 -22.29 15.13 3.29
C HIS A 60 -20.96 15.91 3.17
N TYR A 61 -19.94 15.26 2.62
CA TYR A 61 -18.64 15.86 2.36
C TYR A 61 -17.96 15.11 1.21
N ALA A 62 -17.30 15.85 0.34
CA ALA A 62 -16.51 15.34 -0.78
C ALA A 62 -15.16 16.05 -0.82
N LYS A 63 -14.08 15.28 -0.96
CA LYS A 63 -12.71 15.80 -1.05
C LYS A 63 -11.94 15.08 -2.17
N PRO A 64 -11.45 15.80 -3.17
CA PRO A 64 -10.50 15.30 -4.16
C PRO A 64 -9.25 14.69 -3.51
N THR A 65 -8.83 13.52 -3.99
CA THR A 65 -7.63 12.81 -3.54
C THR A 65 -6.75 12.41 -4.73
N GLY A 66 -6.38 13.38 -5.57
CA GLY A 66 -5.60 13.13 -6.79
C GLY A 66 -6.53 12.76 -7.95
N ASP A 67 -6.65 11.48 -8.26
CA ASP A 67 -7.56 10.89 -9.25
C ASP A 67 -8.74 10.15 -8.61
N GLY A 68 -8.88 10.29 -7.29
CA GLY A 68 -9.97 9.73 -6.52
C GLY A 68 -10.81 10.79 -5.80
N LEU A 69 -11.85 10.31 -5.10
CA LEU A 69 -12.65 11.08 -4.16
C LEU A 69 -12.72 10.35 -2.81
N LEU A 70 -12.65 11.13 -1.74
CA LEU A 70 -13.11 10.75 -0.42
C LEU A 70 -14.51 11.34 -0.20
N LEU A 71 -15.46 10.49 0.12
CA LEU A 71 -16.87 10.81 0.35
C LEU A 71 -17.29 10.36 1.75
N ILE A 72 -18.07 11.20 2.44
CA ILE A 72 -18.57 10.92 3.79
C ILE A 72 -20.09 10.96 3.81
N PHE A 73 -20.69 9.93 4.38
CA PHE A 73 -22.14 9.82 4.56
C PHE A 73 -22.45 9.63 6.04
N LYS A 74 -23.01 10.66 6.68
CA LYS A 74 -23.38 10.61 8.09
C LYS A 74 -24.60 9.73 8.27
N TYR A 75 -24.62 8.91 9.31
CA TYR A 75 -25.79 8.08 9.61
C TYR A 75 -26.13 8.09 11.09
N SER A 76 -27.37 7.72 11.39
CA SER A 76 -27.86 7.35 12.72
C SER A 76 -28.28 5.87 12.69
N GLU A 77 -28.56 5.28 13.84
CA GLU A 77 -29.08 3.90 13.89
C GLU A 77 -30.33 3.71 13.03
N LYS A 78 -31.18 4.73 12.91
CA LYS A 78 -32.42 4.70 12.13
C LYS A 78 -32.21 4.83 10.61
N THR A 79 -31.10 5.44 10.19
CA THR A 79 -30.86 5.78 8.77
C THR A 79 -29.78 4.92 8.13
N LEU A 80 -29.05 4.13 8.92
CA LEU A 80 -27.92 3.33 8.47
C LEU A 80 -28.25 2.43 7.26
N GLN A 81 -29.35 1.69 7.33
CA GLN A 81 -29.74 0.73 6.30
C GLN A 81 -30.08 1.43 4.99
N ASN A 82 -30.84 2.52 5.04
CA ASN A 82 -31.22 3.29 3.86
C ASN A 82 -30.00 3.93 3.20
N ILE A 83 -29.12 4.57 3.99
CA ILE A 83 -27.90 5.19 3.48
C ILE A 83 -26.95 4.13 2.89
N SER A 84 -26.83 2.98 3.54
CA SER A 84 -26.07 1.85 3.00
C SER A 84 -26.62 1.40 1.64
N ALA A 85 -27.95 1.26 1.53
CA ALA A 85 -28.60 0.89 0.28
C ALA A 85 -28.33 1.88 -0.86
N GLU A 86 -28.51 3.17 -0.61
CA GLU A 86 -28.20 4.23 -1.57
C GLU A 86 -26.72 4.16 -2.03
N ILE A 87 -25.79 4.02 -1.09
CA ILE A 87 -24.36 3.97 -1.40
C ILE A 87 -24.02 2.75 -2.26
N PHE A 88 -24.47 1.54 -1.89
CA PHE A 88 -24.13 0.35 -2.65
C PHE A 88 -24.81 0.33 -4.03
N GLN A 89 -26.06 0.79 -4.14
CA GLN A 89 -26.73 0.96 -5.43
C GLN A 89 -25.93 1.91 -6.34
N ALA A 90 -25.50 3.05 -5.80
CA ALA A 90 -24.68 4.00 -6.55
C ALA A 90 -23.31 3.43 -6.95
N ILE A 91 -22.63 2.70 -6.06
CA ILE A 91 -21.34 2.08 -6.37
C ILE A 91 -21.50 1.03 -7.48
N PHE A 92 -22.47 0.11 -7.37
CA PHE A 92 -22.67 -0.93 -8.39
C PHE A 92 -23.10 -0.34 -9.73
N LYS A 93 -23.97 0.66 -9.73
CA LYS A 93 -24.31 1.42 -10.95
C LYS A 93 -23.06 2.05 -11.56
N CYS A 94 -22.24 2.72 -10.75
CA CYS A 94 -20.99 3.32 -11.22
C CYS A 94 -20.03 2.28 -11.79
N LEU A 95 -19.84 1.13 -11.13
CA LEU A 95 -18.96 0.06 -11.63
C LEU A 95 -19.38 -0.47 -13.00
N ASN A 96 -20.68 -0.57 -13.26
CA ASN A 96 -21.22 -1.04 -14.53
C ASN A 96 -21.09 0.00 -15.63
N ASP A 97 -21.39 1.26 -15.33
CA ASP A 97 -21.42 2.35 -16.30
C ASP A 97 -20.02 2.94 -16.61
N PHE A 98 -19.02 2.71 -15.72
CA PHE A 98 -17.78 3.50 -15.70
C PHE A 98 -17.02 3.51 -17.03
N ALA A 99 -16.97 2.36 -17.71
CA ALA A 99 -16.21 2.21 -18.97
C ALA A 99 -16.72 3.14 -20.09
N ASP A 100 -18.00 3.50 -20.04
CA ASP A 100 -18.71 4.27 -21.06
C ASP A 100 -19.16 5.65 -20.55
N LEU A 101 -18.84 5.99 -19.30
CA LEU A 101 -19.33 7.16 -18.58
C LEU A 101 -19.12 8.49 -19.31
N PHE A 102 -18.08 8.58 -20.15
CA PHE A 102 -17.69 9.80 -20.86
C PHE A 102 -17.81 9.69 -22.38
N ASN A 103 -18.31 8.58 -22.94
CA ASN A 103 -18.36 8.38 -24.38
C ASN A 103 -19.22 9.43 -25.11
N ALA A 104 -20.21 10.01 -24.43
CA ALA A 104 -21.09 11.04 -24.97
C ALA A 104 -20.64 12.47 -24.63
N ASP A 105 -19.51 12.67 -23.93
CA ASP A 105 -19.02 14.01 -23.59
C ASP A 105 -18.17 14.56 -24.75
N PRO A 106 -18.62 15.63 -25.44
CA PRO A 106 -17.90 16.15 -26.60
C PRO A 106 -16.53 16.75 -26.26
N MET A 107 -16.25 17.01 -24.97
CA MET A 107 -14.96 17.49 -24.49
C MET A 107 -13.99 16.36 -24.13
N ILE A 108 -14.42 15.10 -24.21
CA ILE A 108 -13.61 13.91 -23.96
C ILE A 108 -13.50 13.15 -25.28
N ASN A 109 -12.51 13.52 -26.08
CA ASN A 109 -12.23 12.96 -27.41
C ASN A 109 -10.97 12.08 -27.44
N PHE A 110 -10.61 11.52 -26.28
CA PHE A 110 -9.42 10.71 -26.06
C PHE A 110 -9.75 9.45 -25.22
N ASP A 111 -8.83 8.48 -25.20
CA ASP A 111 -9.02 7.23 -24.48
C ASP A 111 -9.04 7.44 -22.97
N THR A 112 -10.09 6.96 -22.31
CA THR A 112 -10.27 7.08 -20.86
C THR A 112 -10.04 5.76 -20.14
N PRO A 113 -9.55 5.81 -18.88
CA PRO A 113 -9.52 4.64 -18.00
C PRO A 113 -10.89 3.95 -17.90
N LYS A 114 -10.88 2.61 -17.92
CA LYS A 114 -12.11 1.80 -17.98
C LYS A 114 -12.55 1.20 -16.66
N PHE A 115 -11.75 1.36 -15.60
CA PHE A 115 -11.98 0.72 -14.32
C PHE A 115 -11.86 1.71 -13.17
N ILE A 116 -12.63 1.46 -12.11
CA ILE A 116 -12.65 2.20 -10.86
C ILE A 116 -12.67 1.20 -9.70
N GLY A 117 -12.05 1.56 -8.59
CA GLY A 117 -12.11 0.79 -7.35
C GLY A 117 -12.67 1.60 -6.19
N PHE A 118 -13.30 0.91 -5.24
CA PHE A 118 -13.94 1.50 -4.08
C PHE A 118 -13.48 0.81 -2.79
N GLY A 119 -13.12 1.62 -1.78
CA GLY A 119 -12.85 1.19 -0.42
C GLY A 119 -13.90 1.77 0.53
N VAL A 120 -14.51 0.91 1.35
CA VAL A 120 -15.61 1.30 2.24
C VAL A 120 -15.30 0.93 3.67
N SER A 121 -15.47 1.89 4.57
CA SER A 121 -15.43 1.65 6.01
C SER A 121 -16.57 2.38 6.72
N ARG A 122 -16.85 2.01 7.97
CA ARG A 122 -17.94 2.58 8.76
C ARG A 122 -17.59 2.67 10.23
N GLY A 123 -18.05 3.72 10.89
CA GLY A 123 -17.95 3.91 12.34
C GLY A 123 -17.71 5.38 12.71
N PRO A 124 -17.10 5.66 13.88
CA PRO A 124 -16.88 7.02 14.35
C PRO A 124 -15.73 7.71 13.61
N VAL A 125 -15.98 8.94 13.15
CA VAL A 125 -15.01 9.85 12.52
C VAL A 125 -15.03 11.21 13.20
N CYS A 126 -13.92 11.95 13.15
CA CYS A 126 -13.85 13.30 13.69
C CYS A 126 -14.05 14.33 12.57
N CYS A 127 -15.14 15.10 12.66
CA CYS A 127 -15.43 16.22 11.79
C CYS A 127 -14.80 17.48 12.37
N LEU A 128 -13.95 18.16 11.59
CA LEU A 128 -13.49 19.51 11.85
C LEU A 128 -14.44 20.48 11.16
N PHE A 129 -15.05 21.40 11.91
CA PHE A 129 -16.07 22.31 11.38
C PHE A 129 -15.94 23.71 12.00
N SER A 130 -16.51 24.71 11.33
CA SER A 130 -16.66 26.07 11.86
C SER A 130 -18.06 26.58 11.53
N GLY A 131 -18.86 26.82 12.57
CA GLY A 131 -20.29 27.09 12.42
C GLY A 131 -21.02 25.95 11.70
N LYS A 132 -21.54 26.22 10.49
CA LYS A 132 -22.20 25.22 9.65
C LYS A 132 -21.28 24.63 8.56
N GLU A 133 -20.08 25.18 8.37
CA GLU A 133 -19.17 24.72 7.32
C GLU A 133 -18.29 23.57 7.84
N ILE A 134 -18.25 22.47 7.08
CA ILE A 134 -17.31 21.37 7.30
C ILE A 134 -15.98 21.74 6.66
N ILE A 135 -14.90 21.68 7.42
CA ILE A 135 -13.54 21.97 6.96
C ILE A 135 -12.88 20.69 6.45
N ASP A 136 -12.86 19.65 7.29
CA ASP A 136 -12.25 18.36 6.95
C ASP A 136 -12.78 17.23 7.84
N TYR A 137 -12.48 15.99 7.45
CA TYR A 137 -12.66 14.82 8.30
C TYR A 137 -11.31 14.18 8.61
N SER A 138 -11.21 13.58 9.79
CA SER A 138 -10.03 12.85 10.25
C SER A 138 -10.42 11.61 11.03
N GLY A 139 -9.51 10.64 11.08
CA GLY A 139 -9.69 9.43 11.87
C GLY A 139 -9.14 8.19 11.17
N GLN A 140 -8.99 7.12 11.95
CA GLN A 140 -8.45 5.85 11.47
C GLN A 140 -9.31 5.23 10.35
N LEU A 141 -10.62 5.47 10.35
CA LEU A 141 -11.54 4.95 9.33
C LEU A 141 -11.31 5.57 7.95
N LEU A 142 -10.89 6.84 7.86
CA LEU A 142 -10.53 7.44 6.57
C LEU A 142 -9.30 6.77 5.98
N ASN A 143 -8.29 6.56 6.81
CA ASN A 143 -7.09 5.83 6.42
C ASN A 143 -7.42 4.37 6.04
N LEU A 144 -8.32 3.72 6.77
CA LEU A 144 -8.78 2.37 6.45
C LEU A 144 -9.50 2.32 5.10
N ALA A 145 -10.48 3.18 4.85
CA ALA A 145 -11.18 3.21 3.57
C ALA A 145 -10.22 3.45 2.40
N SER A 146 -9.23 4.35 2.56
CA SER A 146 -8.18 4.56 1.57
C SER A 146 -7.34 3.29 1.33
N ARG A 147 -6.95 2.57 2.38
CA ARG A 147 -6.22 1.29 2.21
C ARG A 147 -7.05 0.16 1.63
N LEU A 148 -8.34 0.12 1.91
CA LEU A 148 -9.24 -0.85 1.28
C LEU A 148 -9.44 -0.52 -0.19
N MET A 149 -9.52 0.77 -0.54
CA MET A 149 -9.52 1.22 -1.92
C MET A 149 -8.24 0.73 -2.62
N ASP A 150 -7.06 0.84 -2.01
CA ASP A 150 -5.80 0.35 -2.62
C ASP A 150 -5.87 -1.14 -3.02
N LEU A 151 -6.63 -1.95 -2.26
CA LEU A 151 -6.86 -3.39 -2.49
C LEU A 151 -7.93 -3.68 -3.55
N ALA A 152 -8.80 -2.72 -3.89
CA ALA A 152 -9.90 -2.89 -4.83
C ALA A 152 -9.42 -2.87 -6.30
N ARG A 153 -8.56 -3.84 -6.65
CA ARG A 153 -7.91 -3.99 -7.97
C ARG A 153 -8.32 -5.31 -8.62
N PRO A 154 -8.33 -5.43 -9.96
CA PRO A 154 -8.21 -4.33 -10.92
C PRO A 154 -9.42 -3.39 -10.94
N LYS A 155 -10.58 -3.83 -10.41
CA LYS A 155 -11.81 -3.05 -10.22
C LYS A 155 -12.63 -3.63 -9.07
N GLY A 156 -13.65 -2.91 -8.61
CA GLY A 156 -14.65 -3.44 -7.67
C GLY A 156 -14.62 -2.79 -6.29
N ILE A 157 -15.14 -3.49 -5.28
CA ILE A 157 -15.39 -2.94 -3.94
C ILE A 157 -14.65 -3.77 -2.90
N VAL A 158 -14.04 -3.11 -1.92
CA VAL A 158 -13.50 -3.73 -0.70
C VAL A 158 -14.07 -3.02 0.52
N VAL A 159 -14.65 -3.78 1.45
CA VAL A 159 -15.39 -3.28 2.61
C VAL A 159 -14.80 -3.88 3.89
N HIS A 160 -14.63 -3.09 4.94
CA HIS A 160 -14.19 -3.61 6.24
C HIS A 160 -15.26 -4.49 6.90
N ASN A 161 -14.90 -5.59 7.57
CA ASN A 161 -15.88 -6.45 8.26
C ASN A 161 -16.67 -5.75 9.38
N ALA A 162 -16.13 -4.69 10.01
CA ALA A 162 -16.92 -3.92 10.99
C ALA A 162 -18.14 -3.20 10.36
N TYR A 163 -18.19 -3.13 9.02
CA TYR A 163 -19.38 -2.67 8.30
C TYR A 163 -20.61 -3.55 8.60
N LYS A 164 -20.38 -4.86 8.79
CA LYS A 164 -21.37 -5.95 8.95
C LYS A 164 -22.09 -6.29 7.64
N LEU A 165 -22.15 -7.59 7.30
CA LEU A 165 -22.74 -8.06 6.04
C LEU A 165 -24.25 -7.77 5.99
N GLU A 166 -24.92 -7.76 7.14
CA GLU A 166 -26.34 -7.49 7.29
C GLU A 166 -26.71 -6.04 6.93
N VAL A 167 -25.73 -5.12 7.01
CA VAL A 167 -25.90 -3.72 6.62
C VAL A 167 -25.78 -3.54 5.11
N ILE A 168 -25.08 -4.44 4.41
CA ILE A 168 -25.04 -4.46 2.94
C ILE A 168 -26.42 -4.93 2.43
N PRO A 169 -27.02 -4.26 1.43
CA PRO A 169 -28.30 -4.68 0.85
C PRO A 169 -28.28 -6.12 0.37
N GLU A 170 -29.37 -6.83 0.58
CA GLU A 170 -29.45 -8.28 0.38
C GLU A 170 -29.14 -8.67 -1.07
N GLU A 171 -29.60 -7.87 -2.04
CA GLU A 171 -29.37 -8.08 -3.47
C GLU A 171 -27.88 -8.08 -3.86
N PHE A 172 -27.01 -7.47 -3.04
CA PHE A 172 -25.58 -7.38 -3.32
C PHE A 172 -24.72 -8.36 -2.53
N ARG A 173 -25.25 -8.98 -1.45
CA ARG A 173 -24.44 -9.82 -0.54
C ARG A 173 -23.75 -10.98 -1.24
N ASN A 174 -24.41 -11.60 -2.21
CA ASN A 174 -23.87 -12.74 -2.97
C ASN A 174 -22.69 -12.36 -3.89
N GLN A 175 -22.43 -11.08 -4.09
CA GLN A 175 -21.30 -10.60 -4.87
C GLN A 175 -20.01 -10.51 -4.04
N PHE A 176 -20.11 -10.63 -2.71
CA PHE A 176 -18.98 -10.49 -1.79
C PHE A 176 -18.42 -11.82 -1.31
N LYS A 177 -17.10 -11.87 -1.17
CA LYS A 177 -16.36 -12.91 -0.47
C LYS A 177 -15.70 -12.33 0.77
N THR A 178 -15.58 -13.15 1.81
CA THR A 178 -14.87 -12.80 3.04
C THR A 178 -13.43 -13.28 2.95
N GLU A 179 -12.48 -12.40 3.24
CA GLU A 179 -11.05 -12.74 3.26
C GLU A 179 -10.35 -12.09 4.45
N SER A 180 -9.27 -12.70 4.93
CA SER A 180 -8.42 -12.13 5.98
C SER A 180 -7.14 -11.54 5.39
N VAL A 181 -6.95 -10.23 5.54
CA VAL A 181 -5.86 -9.50 4.89
C VAL A 181 -5.02 -8.68 5.87
N TYR A 182 -3.74 -8.55 5.56
CA TYR A 182 -2.81 -7.65 6.20
C TYR A 182 -2.75 -6.33 5.44
N VAL A 183 -2.87 -5.23 6.16
CA VAL A 183 -2.99 -3.89 5.58
C VAL A 183 -1.88 -2.99 6.12
N ARG A 184 -1.10 -2.41 5.21
CA ARG A 184 0.02 -1.54 5.58
C ARG A 184 -0.46 -0.33 6.39
N GLY A 185 0.22 -0.06 7.50
CA GLY A 185 -0.09 1.03 8.43
C GLY A 185 -1.35 0.82 9.28
N ILE A 186 -2.04 -0.32 9.18
CA ILE A 186 -3.28 -0.60 9.93
C ILE A 186 -3.24 -1.97 10.60
N ALA A 187 -2.99 -3.01 9.82
CA ALA A 187 -3.12 -4.41 10.20
C ALA A 187 -1.89 -5.19 9.69
N GLU A 188 -0.70 -4.75 10.08
CA GLU A 188 0.57 -5.31 9.56
C GLU A 188 0.99 -6.61 10.27
N GLU A 189 0.43 -6.87 11.45
CA GLU A 189 0.78 -7.99 12.32
C GLU A 189 -0.36 -8.99 12.53
N THR A 190 -1.56 -8.46 12.71
CA THR A 190 -2.81 -9.23 12.84
C THR A 190 -3.69 -8.87 11.65
N PRO A 191 -4.16 -9.85 10.86
CA PRO A 191 -4.99 -9.55 9.70
C PRO A 191 -6.36 -9.04 10.15
N ILE A 192 -6.99 -8.24 9.29
CA ILE A 192 -8.39 -7.83 9.43
C ILE A 192 -9.24 -8.58 8.41
N SER A 193 -10.49 -8.86 8.78
CA SER A 193 -11.45 -9.42 7.84
C SER A 193 -12.05 -8.31 6.96
N ILE A 194 -12.18 -8.62 5.67
CA ILE A 194 -12.79 -7.74 4.67
C ILE A 194 -13.86 -8.52 3.89
N PHE A 195 -14.80 -7.79 3.30
CA PHE A 195 -15.64 -8.27 2.21
C PHE A 195 -15.14 -7.66 0.90
N HIS A 196 -14.99 -8.44 -0.16
CA HIS A 196 -14.64 -7.89 -1.48
C HIS A 196 -15.42 -8.54 -2.61
N CYS A 197 -15.64 -7.80 -3.70
CA CYS A 197 -16.30 -8.32 -4.89
C CYS A 197 -15.48 -9.44 -5.57
N ASN A 198 -16.17 -10.27 -6.35
CA ASN A 198 -15.54 -11.38 -7.10
C ASN A 198 -14.48 -10.92 -8.11
N GLU A 199 -14.60 -9.72 -8.66
CA GLU A 199 -13.64 -9.16 -9.62
C GLU A 199 -12.39 -8.58 -8.96
N VAL A 200 -12.35 -8.49 -7.63
CA VAL A 200 -11.17 -8.03 -6.90
C VAL A 200 -10.15 -9.16 -6.81
N SER A 201 -8.96 -8.91 -7.36
CA SER A 201 -7.75 -9.73 -7.22
C SER A 201 -6.85 -9.11 -6.15
N LEU A 202 -6.85 -9.75 -4.98
CA LEU A 202 -6.02 -9.30 -3.86
C LEU A 202 -4.53 -9.58 -4.14
N PRO A 203 -3.63 -8.61 -3.90
CA PRO A 203 -2.20 -8.84 -4.08
C PRO A 203 -1.67 -9.83 -3.04
N GLU A 204 -0.81 -10.77 -3.43
CA GLU A 204 -0.25 -11.79 -2.53
C GLU A 204 0.38 -11.20 -1.26
N SER A 205 0.96 -9.99 -1.37
CA SER A 205 1.55 -9.28 -0.23
C SER A 205 0.58 -9.00 0.92
N CYS A 206 -0.74 -8.88 0.66
CA CYS A 206 -1.72 -8.66 1.72
C CYS A 206 -2.25 -9.97 2.32
N LEU A 207 -1.88 -11.14 1.80
CA LEU A 207 -2.25 -12.44 2.35
C LEU A 207 -1.22 -12.94 3.38
N HIS A 208 -0.14 -12.18 3.58
CA HIS A 208 0.95 -12.49 4.50
C HIS A 208 1.29 -11.31 5.40
N GLN A 209 1.73 -11.62 6.62
CA GLN A 209 2.05 -10.62 7.64
C GLN A 209 3.16 -9.66 7.19
N LEU A 210 2.83 -8.38 7.04
CA LEU A 210 3.72 -7.34 6.47
C LEU A 210 4.92 -7.01 7.38
N LYS A 211 4.71 -7.04 8.71
CA LYS A 211 5.75 -6.76 9.72
C LYS A 211 6.48 -7.99 10.24
N ALA A 212 6.25 -9.18 9.68
CA ALA A 212 6.82 -10.43 10.19
C ALA A 212 8.35 -10.59 10.03
N HIS A 213 9.02 -9.59 9.47
CA HIS A 213 10.39 -9.71 9.00
C HIS A 213 11.35 -8.98 9.92
N VAL A 214 11.88 -9.69 10.91
CA VAL A 214 13.03 -9.22 11.70
C VAL A 214 14.24 -9.27 10.79
N TRP A 215 14.66 -8.12 10.26
CA TRP A 215 15.87 -8.04 9.45
C TRP A 215 17.09 -8.34 10.33
N LYS A 216 17.94 -9.25 9.85
CA LYS A 216 19.26 -9.52 10.40
C LYS A 216 20.33 -8.91 9.51
N GLU A 217 21.40 -8.44 10.12
CA GLU A 217 22.55 -7.90 9.41
C GLU A 217 23.77 -8.80 9.62
N VAL A 218 24.44 -9.16 8.53
CA VAL A 218 25.77 -9.77 8.54
C VAL A 218 26.75 -8.74 8.00
N ILE A 219 27.84 -8.55 8.72
CA ILE A 219 28.89 -7.60 8.36
C ILE A 219 30.16 -8.38 8.02
N LYS A 220 30.77 -8.04 6.89
CA LYS A 220 32.09 -8.54 6.49
C LYS A 220 33.01 -7.39 6.15
N GLN A 221 34.14 -7.31 6.85
CA GLN A 221 35.15 -6.29 6.63
C GLN A 221 36.25 -6.81 5.71
N ILE A 222 36.74 -5.96 4.81
CA ILE A 222 37.87 -6.23 3.92
C ILE A 222 38.59 -4.91 3.60
N ARG A 223 39.90 -4.94 3.35
CA ARG A 223 40.62 -3.73 2.90
C ARG A 223 40.48 -3.55 1.39
N MET A 224 40.52 -2.31 0.93
CA MET A 224 40.38 -1.99 -0.50
C MET A 224 41.42 -2.72 -1.37
N LYS A 225 42.68 -2.80 -0.93
CA LYS A 225 43.75 -3.56 -1.60
C LYS A 225 43.48 -5.07 -1.71
N GLU A 226 42.71 -5.64 -0.79
CA GLU A 226 42.34 -7.06 -0.80
C GLU A 226 41.17 -7.27 -1.76
N LEU A 227 40.20 -6.35 -1.76
CA LEU A 227 39.05 -6.39 -2.69
C LEU A 227 39.50 -6.36 -4.16
N ILE A 228 40.51 -5.56 -4.52
CA ILE A 228 41.03 -5.52 -5.90
C ILE A 228 41.66 -6.85 -6.32
N LYS A 229 42.25 -7.60 -5.38
CA LYS A 229 42.91 -8.88 -5.67
C LYS A 229 41.94 -10.05 -5.77
N LEU A 230 40.69 -9.86 -5.39
CA LEU A 230 39.68 -10.90 -5.47
C LEU A 230 39.21 -11.06 -6.92
N GLU A 231 39.12 -12.31 -7.36
CA GLU A 231 38.55 -12.69 -8.65
C GLU A 231 37.28 -13.54 -8.42
N GLY A 232 36.32 -13.44 -9.34
CA GLY A 232 35.08 -14.21 -9.30
C GLY A 232 34.09 -13.73 -8.23
N ASN A 233 33.69 -14.63 -7.32
CA ASN A 233 32.62 -14.39 -6.36
C ASN A 233 33.14 -14.28 -4.92
N PHE A 234 32.77 -13.20 -4.22
CA PHE A 234 33.04 -13.03 -2.81
C PHE A 234 31.90 -13.66 -1.98
N ARG A 235 32.26 -14.63 -1.13
CA ARG A 235 31.29 -15.40 -0.35
C ARG A 235 31.04 -14.76 1.02
N ILE A 236 29.77 -14.51 1.36
CA ILE A 236 29.33 -14.07 2.70
C ILE A 236 28.37 -15.11 3.28
N GLN A 237 28.78 -15.74 4.40
CA GLN A 237 27.96 -16.73 5.09
C GLN A 237 26.84 -16.05 5.90
N LEU A 238 25.61 -16.57 5.80
CA LEU A 238 24.49 -16.13 6.61
C LEU A 238 24.33 -17.03 7.84
N SER A 239 23.86 -16.46 8.94
CA SER A 239 23.58 -17.20 10.18
C SER A 239 22.33 -18.08 10.09
N GLU A 240 21.41 -17.74 9.18
CA GLU A 240 20.14 -18.44 8.97
C GLU A 240 19.73 -18.41 7.50
N LYS A 241 18.84 -19.34 7.12
CA LYS A 241 18.26 -19.36 5.77
C LYS A 241 17.45 -18.09 5.56
N CYS A 242 17.57 -17.47 4.39
CA CYS A 242 16.74 -16.32 4.06
C CYS A 242 15.32 -16.80 3.73
N LEU A 243 14.31 -16.00 4.09
CA LEU A 243 12.92 -16.26 3.77
C LEU A 243 12.69 -16.24 2.25
N LEU A 244 13.17 -15.19 1.57
CA LEU A 244 13.07 -14.99 0.13
C LEU A 244 14.31 -14.24 -0.40
N PRO A 245 14.87 -14.61 -1.56
CA PRO A 245 16.02 -13.91 -2.15
C PRO A 245 15.79 -12.41 -2.40
N SER A 246 14.53 -12.02 -2.71
CA SER A 246 14.12 -10.62 -2.90
C SER A 246 14.08 -9.80 -1.61
N LYS A 247 14.26 -10.45 -0.45
CA LYS A 247 14.36 -9.83 0.88
C LYS A 247 15.79 -9.82 1.39
N ILE A 248 16.75 -9.67 0.47
CA ILE A 248 18.17 -9.49 0.76
C ILE A 248 18.59 -8.13 0.20
N LYS A 249 19.33 -7.37 0.99
CA LYS A 249 19.92 -6.10 0.59
C LYS A 249 21.39 -6.14 0.90
N ILE A 250 22.20 -5.76 -0.07
CA ILE A 250 23.64 -5.77 0.08
C ILE A 250 24.16 -4.38 -0.21
N GLY A 251 25.09 -3.93 0.62
CA GLY A 251 25.79 -2.70 0.37
C GLY A 251 27.22 -2.78 0.83
N ILE A 252 28.04 -1.90 0.27
CA ILE A 252 29.41 -1.67 0.69
C ILE A 252 29.49 -0.29 1.35
N LYS A 253 29.97 -0.25 2.60
CA LYS A 253 30.13 0.97 3.38
C LYS A 253 31.61 1.32 3.49
N PHE A 254 31.93 2.59 3.36
CA PHE A 254 33.29 3.12 3.51
C PHE A 254 33.25 4.60 3.89
N ASP A 255 34.38 5.10 4.41
CA ASP A 255 34.52 6.52 4.75
C ASP A 255 34.56 7.37 3.48
N HIS A 256 33.81 8.47 3.49
CA HIS A 256 33.67 9.35 2.35
C HIS A 256 35.00 10.06 2.09
N PRO A 257 35.56 9.99 0.87
CA PRO A 257 36.93 10.43 0.59
C PRO A 257 37.14 11.93 0.76
N LYS A 258 36.06 12.74 0.68
CA LYS A 258 36.12 14.20 0.75
C LYS A 258 35.49 14.81 2.02
N VAL A 259 34.79 14.02 2.83
CA VAL A 259 34.03 14.53 3.98
C VAL A 259 34.43 13.71 5.20
N PRO A 260 35.37 14.21 6.03
CA PRO A 260 35.81 13.51 7.23
C PRO A 260 34.64 13.17 8.15
N GLY A 261 34.62 11.95 8.69
CA GLY A 261 33.58 11.46 9.60
C GLY A 261 32.28 11.01 8.92
N TYR A 262 32.11 11.22 7.61
CA TYR A 262 30.93 10.76 6.89
C TYR A 262 31.14 9.37 6.29
N LYS A 263 30.19 8.45 6.49
CA LYS A 263 30.21 7.12 5.88
C LYS A 263 29.20 7.06 4.74
N THR A 264 29.63 6.52 3.60
CA THR A 264 28.76 6.30 2.44
C THR A 264 28.44 4.81 2.32
N THR A 265 27.21 4.49 1.96
CA THR A 265 26.78 3.13 1.63
C THR A 265 26.37 3.09 0.17
N TYR A 266 26.98 2.22 -0.62
CA TYR A 266 26.55 1.94 -1.99
C TYR A 266 25.84 0.59 -2.05
N PRO A 267 24.63 0.51 -2.65
CA PRO A 267 23.97 -0.77 -2.87
C PRO A 267 24.77 -1.60 -3.89
N ILE A 268 24.70 -2.92 -3.74
CA ILE A 268 25.23 -3.90 -4.71
C ILE A 268 24.04 -4.75 -5.17
N GLU A 269 23.80 -4.75 -6.47
CA GLU A 269 22.61 -5.40 -7.04
C GLU A 269 22.92 -6.82 -7.56
N LYS A 270 24.16 -7.08 -7.98
CA LYS A 270 24.55 -8.39 -8.53
C LYS A 270 25.02 -9.34 -7.44
N TYR A 271 24.11 -10.23 -7.03
CA TYR A 271 24.41 -11.31 -6.12
C TYR A 271 23.57 -12.55 -6.39
N VAL A 272 24.06 -13.70 -5.90
CA VAL A 272 23.32 -14.97 -5.91
C VAL A 272 23.21 -15.49 -4.49
N TYR A 273 21.98 -15.79 -4.06
CA TYR A 273 21.74 -16.52 -2.81
C TYR A 273 21.76 -18.02 -3.06
N LYS A 274 22.52 -18.75 -2.23
CA LYS A 274 22.59 -20.21 -2.23
C LYS A 274 22.34 -20.76 -0.83
N ASP A 275 21.76 -21.95 -0.79
CA ASP A 275 21.53 -22.73 0.43
C ASP A 275 21.85 -24.19 0.10
N ASP A 276 23.12 -24.56 0.30
CA ASP A 276 23.65 -25.89 -0.02
C ASP A 276 24.21 -26.59 1.23
N ALA A 277 24.98 -27.67 1.06
CA ALA A 277 25.57 -28.45 2.16
C ALA A 277 26.46 -27.61 3.10
N THR A 278 26.98 -26.47 2.63
CA THR A 278 27.81 -25.55 3.42
C THR A 278 26.98 -24.44 4.11
N GLY A 279 25.65 -24.52 3.99
CA GLY A 279 24.69 -23.60 4.60
C GLY A 279 24.36 -22.38 3.74
N PRO A 280 23.46 -21.51 4.24
CA PRO A 280 22.97 -20.35 3.51
C PRO A 280 24.06 -19.29 3.36
N HIS A 281 24.34 -18.87 2.14
CA HIS A 281 25.36 -17.87 1.84
C HIS A 281 25.01 -17.06 0.60
N ILE A 282 25.71 -15.92 0.46
CA ILE A 282 25.64 -15.06 -0.71
C ILE A 282 26.96 -15.16 -1.47
N LEU A 283 26.86 -15.20 -2.80
CA LEU A 283 27.95 -15.00 -3.72
C LEU A 283 27.79 -13.63 -4.37
N LEU A 284 28.71 -12.71 -4.06
CA LEU A 284 28.75 -11.37 -4.62
C LEU A 284 29.70 -11.34 -5.82
N GLU A 285 29.24 -10.82 -6.94
CA GLU A 285 30.13 -10.57 -8.08
C GLU A 285 31.08 -9.42 -7.75
N VAL A 286 32.37 -9.73 -7.61
CA VAL A 286 33.36 -8.76 -7.09
C VAL A 286 33.53 -7.55 -8.01
N THR A 287 33.27 -7.73 -9.31
CA THR A 287 33.45 -6.71 -10.34
C THR A 287 32.63 -5.44 -10.06
N GLU A 288 31.38 -5.55 -9.61
CA GLU A 288 30.55 -4.39 -9.28
C GLU A 288 31.14 -3.60 -8.09
N ALA A 289 31.54 -4.31 -7.03
CA ALA A 289 32.15 -3.69 -5.85
C ALA A 289 33.48 -3.00 -6.20
N GLN A 290 34.32 -3.62 -7.04
CA GLN A 290 35.57 -3.03 -7.54
C GLN A 290 35.31 -1.75 -8.35
N GLN A 291 34.32 -1.76 -9.25
CA GLN A 291 33.93 -0.58 -10.03
C GLN A 291 33.48 0.57 -9.12
N ILE A 292 32.68 0.27 -8.09
CA ILE A 292 32.22 1.28 -7.11
C ILE A 292 33.42 1.93 -6.40
N VAL A 293 34.33 1.14 -5.82
CA VAL A 293 35.45 1.70 -5.04
C VAL A 293 36.47 2.43 -5.90
N ASN A 294 36.68 1.96 -7.15
CA ASN A 294 37.56 2.62 -8.12
C ASN A 294 36.98 3.96 -8.56
N ARG A 295 35.68 4.01 -8.90
CA ARG A 295 34.97 5.25 -9.25
C ARG A 295 35.04 6.28 -8.13
N MET A 296 34.95 5.82 -6.89
CA MET A 296 34.98 6.65 -5.70
C MET A 296 36.41 7.03 -5.25
N LYS A 297 37.46 6.54 -5.93
CA LYS A 297 38.87 6.81 -5.65
C LYS A 297 39.24 6.52 -4.19
N ILE A 298 38.75 5.40 -3.66
CA ILE A 298 38.99 5.00 -2.27
C ILE A 298 40.46 4.61 -2.07
N LYS A 299 41.06 5.01 -0.94
CA LYS A 299 42.48 4.74 -0.64
C LYS A 299 42.73 3.23 -0.49
N PRO A 300 43.89 2.69 -0.94
CA PRO A 300 44.17 1.24 -0.87
C PRO A 300 44.09 0.60 0.53
N ASN A 301 44.39 1.37 1.58
CA ASN A 301 44.34 0.90 2.96
C ASN A 301 43.01 1.20 3.66
N ALA A 302 42.03 1.79 2.97
CA ALA A 302 40.72 2.07 3.55
C ALA A 302 39.98 0.75 3.85
N GLU A 303 39.27 0.74 4.97
CA GLU A 303 38.39 -0.35 5.35
C GLU A 303 37.07 -0.25 4.60
N LEU A 304 36.66 -1.38 4.02
CA LEU A 304 35.39 -1.55 3.35
C LEU A 304 34.55 -2.52 4.17
N VAL A 305 33.28 -2.18 4.36
CA VAL A 305 32.36 -2.95 5.17
C VAL A 305 31.20 -3.41 4.30
N PHE A 306 31.21 -4.67 3.89
CA PHE A 306 30.05 -5.29 3.26
C PHE A 306 28.98 -5.56 4.31
N THR A 307 27.77 -5.06 4.06
CA THR A 307 26.60 -5.30 4.90
C THR A 307 25.57 -6.07 4.11
N VAL A 308 25.20 -7.26 4.58
CA VAL A 308 24.10 -8.06 4.04
C VAL A 308 22.96 -8.03 5.04
N GLN A 309 21.89 -7.34 4.68
CA GLN A 309 20.65 -7.33 5.44
C GLN A 309 19.68 -8.33 4.83
N PHE A 310 19.13 -9.24 5.63
CA PHE A 310 18.22 -10.26 5.14
C PHE A 310 17.13 -10.59 6.14
N VAL A 311 16.03 -11.15 5.65
CA VAL A 311 14.96 -11.67 6.49
C VAL A 311 15.17 -13.17 6.72
N PRO A 312 15.34 -13.66 7.96
CA PRO A 312 15.51 -15.08 8.23
C PRO A 312 14.18 -15.84 8.08
N LYS A 313 14.25 -17.06 7.54
CA LYS A 313 13.13 -18.01 7.51
C LYS A 313 12.89 -18.51 8.93
N LYS A 314 11.69 -18.28 9.48
CA LYS A 314 11.32 -18.79 10.82
C LYS A 314 11.53 -20.31 10.87
N LYS A 315 12.28 -20.79 11.86
CA LYS A 315 12.36 -22.23 12.15
C LYS A 315 10.96 -22.70 12.53
N GLU A 316 10.38 -23.62 11.75
CA GLU A 316 9.14 -24.29 12.15
C GLU A 316 9.37 -24.93 13.52
N LYS A 317 8.60 -24.50 14.53
CA LYS A 317 8.56 -25.22 15.80
C LYS A 317 8.01 -26.61 15.47
N ARG A 318 8.87 -27.63 15.49
CA ARG A 318 8.45 -29.04 15.42
C ARG A 318 7.33 -29.22 16.45
N ARG A 319 6.09 -29.39 15.96
CA ARG A 319 4.97 -29.81 16.81
C ARG A 319 5.41 -31.12 17.45
N LYS A 320 5.61 -31.14 18.78
CA LYS A 320 5.78 -32.39 19.53
C LYS A 320 4.54 -33.22 19.25
N SER A 321 4.68 -34.32 18.50
CA SER A 321 3.61 -35.31 18.37
C SER A 321 3.35 -35.85 19.77
N ILE A 322 2.24 -35.46 20.37
CA ILE A 322 1.72 -36.13 21.55
C ILE A 322 1.29 -37.52 21.05
N LYS A 323 2.18 -38.52 21.19
CA LYS A 323 1.77 -39.92 21.12
C LYS A 323 0.86 -40.14 22.34
N ARG A 324 -0.45 -40.10 22.13
CA ARG A 324 -1.40 -40.72 23.05
C ARG A 324 -1.17 -42.22 22.99
N SER A 325 -0.48 -42.76 23.99
CA SER A 325 -0.55 -44.17 24.33
C SER A 325 -1.99 -44.46 24.78
N LEU A 326 -2.76 -45.10 23.91
CA LEU A 326 -3.89 -45.91 24.33
C LEU A 326 -3.30 -47.17 24.94
N SER A 327 -3.31 -47.25 26.27
CA SER A 327 -3.18 -48.50 27.01
C SER A 327 -4.56 -48.85 27.54
N HIS A 328 -4.89 -50.13 27.36
CA HIS A 328 -6.12 -50.86 27.66
C HIS A 328 -6.85 -50.51 28.96
#